data_AF-A0A379LQT3-F1
#
_entry.id   AF-A0A379LQT3-F1
#
_cell.length_a   1.000
_cell.length_b   1.000
_cell.length_c   1.000
_cell.angle_alpha   90.00
_cell.angle_beta   90.00
_cell.angle_gamma   90.00
#
_symmetry.space_group_name_H-M   'P 1'
#
loop_
_entity.id
_entity.type
_entity.pdbx_description
1 polymer ?
#
loop_
_entity_poly.entity_id
_entity_poly.type
_entity_poly.pdbx_seq_one_letter_code
_entity_poly.pdbx_strand_id
1 'polypeptide(L)'
;MASRSRWWGVDLVQWMIELAAGDLPPLPSLAAALNPQGHAVQARIYAEDPGRQFQPSPGLLTQVLFPAADGKTLRIDRWVEAGCEVPPFFDPMLAKVITWRPHSARKPSPPLAQALAETRLYGVENQSPLSVADSGLLALYGWRTLDPLPGAARLSGGNGLKW
;
A
#
# COMPACT_ATOMS: atom_id res chain seq x y z
N MET A 1 -18.35 0.17 4.14
CA MET A 1 -17.99 0.86 5.40
C MET A 1 -16.59 1.41 5.21
N ALA A 2 -16.41 2.72 5.15
CA ALA A 2 -15.11 3.32 4.91
C ALA A 2 -14.18 3.04 6.11
N SER A 3 -12.92 2.68 5.81
CA SER A 3 -11.95 2.25 6.81
C SER A 3 -11.14 3.46 7.26
N ARG A 4 -11.39 3.93 8.49
CA ARG A 4 -10.55 4.90 9.20
C ARG A 4 -9.07 4.55 9.09
N SER A 5 -8.26 5.56 8.82
CA SER A 5 -6.81 5.44 8.82
C SER A 5 -6.31 5.26 10.25
N ARG A 6 -5.43 4.28 10.50
CA ARG A 6 -5.05 3.90 11.87
C ARG A 6 -4.03 4.82 12.53
N TRP A 7 -3.19 5.45 11.73
CA TRP A 7 -2.23 6.45 12.17
C TRP A 7 -2.86 7.76 12.68
N TRP A 8 -3.89 8.29 12.03
CA TRP A 8 -4.56 9.52 12.46
C TRP A 8 -5.94 9.29 13.09
N GLY A 9 -6.49 8.08 12.98
CA GLY A 9 -7.87 7.77 13.38
C GLY A 9 -8.93 8.38 12.44
N VAL A 10 -8.51 8.98 11.32
CA VAL A 10 -9.36 9.76 10.42
C VAL A 10 -9.83 8.91 9.25
N ASP A 11 -11.12 9.00 8.92
CA ASP A 11 -11.66 8.54 7.65
C ASP A 11 -11.69 9.69 6.65
N LEU A 12 -10.73 9.70 5.72
CA LEU A 12 -10.62 10.78 4.75
C LEU A 12 -11.78 10.80 3.76
N VAL A 13 -12.38 9.65 3.44
CA VAL A 13 -13.51 9.60 2.51
C VAL A 13 -14.74 10.22 3.17
N GLN A 14 -14.98 9.88 4.44
CA GLN A 14 -16.05 10.51 5.23
C GLN A 14 -15.85 12.04 5.29
N TRP A 15 -14.63 12.51 5.60
CA TRP A 15 -14.34 13.94 5.66
C TRP A 15 -14.53 14.64 4.31
N MET A 16 -14.18 13.98 3.20
CA MET A 16 -14.43 14.52 1.86
C MET A 16 -15.93 14.68 1.58
N ILE A 17 -16.75 13.73 2.01
CA ILE A 17 -18.22 13.80 1.87
C ILE A 17 -18.80 14.91 2.73
N GLU A 18 -18.40 14.99 4.01
CA GLU A 18 -18.84 16.05 4.93
C GLU A 18 -18.40 17.44 4.44
N LEU A 19 -17.20 17.55 3.86
CA LEU A 19 -16.71 18.81 3.28
C LEU A 19 -17.56 19.22 2.08
N ALA A 20 -17.90 18.27 1.21
CA ALA A 20 -18.75 18.54 0.06
C ALA A 20 -20.19 18.91 0.46
N ALA A 21 -20.68 18.39 1.57
CA ALA A 21 -21.98 18.76 2.15
C ALA A 21 -21.97 20.12 2.87
N GLY A 22 -20.79 20.67 3.18
CA GLY A 22 -20.65 21.89 3.98
C GLY A 22 -20.73 21.66 5.49
N ASP A 23 -20.73 20.41 5.93
CA ASP A 23 -20.90 20.00 7.33
C ASP A 23 -19.55 19.76 8.06
N LEU A 24 -18.44 19.71 7.32
CA LEU A 24 -17.13 19.48 7.92
C LEU A 24 -16.69 20.67 8.78
N PRO A 25 -16.32 20.47 10.06
CA PRO A 25 -15.77 21.53 10.89
C PRO A 25 -14.48 22.13 10.29
N PRO A 26 -14.11 23.37 10.67
CA PRO A 26 -12.88 24.00 10.20
C PRO A 26 -11.65 23.10 10.42
N LEU A 27 -10.85 22.89 9.38
CA LEU A 27 -9.67 22.02 9.42
C LEU A 27 -8.72 22.30 10.61
N PRO A 28 -8.45 23.56 11.02
CA PRO A 28 -7.61 23.82 12.20
C PRO A 28 -8.15 23.20 13.49
N SER A 29 -9.48 23.18 13.66
CA SER A 29 -10.13 22.60 14.85
C SER A 29 -10.02 21.07 14.84
N LEU A 30 -10.18 20.45 13.67
CA LEU A 30 -10.02 19.01 13.50
C LEU A 30 -8.55 18.59 13.72
N ALA A 31 -7.61 19.32 13.10
CA ALA A 31 -6.18 19.04 13.19
C ALA A 31 -5.64 19.13 14.63
N ALA A 32 -6.16 20.06 15.45
CA ALA A 32 -5.77 20.20 16.85
C ALA A 32 -6.04 18.96 17.70
N ALA A 33 -7.03 18.13 17.32
CA ALA A 33 -7.37 16.90 18.01
C ALA A 33 -6.63 15.66 17.47
N LEU A 34 -5.86 15.81 16.37
CA LEU A 34 -5.17 14.70 15.73
C LEU A 34 -3.81 14.44 16.39
N ASN A 35 -3.58 13.19 16.77
CA ASN A 35 -2.27 12.74 17.26
C ASN A 35 -1.84 11.48 16.48
N PRO A 36 -0.67 11.48 15.83
CA PRO A 36 -0.24 10.32 15.05
C PRO A 36 0.06 9.13 15.97
N GLN A 37 -0.44 7.96 15.61
CA GLN A 37 -0.33 6.71 16.35
C GLN A 37 0.38 5.66 15.48
N GLY A 38 1.61 5.34 15.85
CA GLY A 38 2.37 4.29 15.17
C GLY A 38 2.77 4.62 13.74
N HIS A 39 2.98 3.58 12.94
CA HIS A 39 3.54 3.64 11.59
C HIS A 39 2.74 2.76 10.64
N ALA A 40 2.52 3.23 9.41
CA ALA A 40 1.94 2.44 8.33
C ALA A 40 2.89 2.37 7.13
N VAL A 41 2.95 1.22 6.47
CA VAL A 41 3.69 1.02 5.22
C VAL A 41 2.78 0.34 4.21
N GLN A 42 2.80 0.81 2.97
CA GLN A 42 2.03 0.26 1.86
C GLN A 42 2.97 -0.23 0.75
N ALA A 43 2.74 -1.45 0.28
CA ALA A 43 3.21 -1.92 -1.02
C ALA A 43 2.05 -1.92 -2.02
N ARG A 44 2.32 -1.51 -3.25
CA ARG A 44 1.42 -1.70 -4.39
C ARG A 44 1.92 -2.88 -5.20
N ILE A 45 1.01 -3.75 -5.59
CA ILE A 45 1.30 -4.92 -6.41
C ILE A 45 0.81 -4.62 -7.82
N TYR A 46 1.70 -4.77 -8.81
CA TYR A 46 1.43 -4.49 -10.22
C TYR A 46 1.56 -5.77 -11.05
N ALA A 47 0.73 -5.92 -12.09
CA ALA A 47 0.93 -6.92 -13.13
C ALA A 47 2.00 -6.41 -14.11
N GLU A 48 3.27 -6.52 -13.72
CA GLU A 48 4.42 -6.14 -14.54
C GLU A 48 5.40 -7.32 -14.63
N ASP A 49 6.08 -7.46 -15.77
CA ASP A 49 7.11 -8.48 -15.99
C ASP A 49 8.52 -7.88 -15.84
N PRO A 50 9.26 -8.20 -14.76
CA PRO A 50 10.62 -7.70 -14.54
C PRO A 50 11.63 -8.21 -15.57
N GLY A 51 11.39 -9.39 -16.15
CA GLY A 51 12.17 -9.93 -17.25
C GLY A 51 11.97 -9.17 -18.57
N ARG A 52 10.92 -8.36 -18.67
CA ARG A 52 10.61 -7.45 -19.78
C ARG A 52 10.69 -5.99 -19.38
N GLN A 53 11.61 -5.62 -18.48
CA GLN A 53 11.82 -4.24 -18.04
C GLN A 53 10.56 -3.61 -17.42
N PHE A 54 9.81 -4.39 -16.64
CA PHE A 54 8.59 -3.95 -15.95
C PHE A 54 7.45 -3.51 -16.87
N GLN A 55 7.38 -4.09 -18.07
CA GLN A 55 6.23 -3.86 -18.94
C GLN A 55 4.95 -4.44 -18.32
N PRO A 56 3.80 -3.76 -18.48
CA PRO A 56 2.51 -4.32 -18.09
C PRO A 56 2.30 -5.69 -18.70
N SER A 57 1.84 -6.64 -17.88
CA SER A 57 1.52 -8.01 -18.28
C SER A 57 0.00 -8.22 -18.17
N PRO A 58 -0.78 -7.79 -19.17
CA PRO A 58 -2.22 -8.04 -19.21
C PRO A 58 -2.49 -9.53 -19.39
N GLY A 59 -3.69 -9.97 -18.97
CA GLY A 59 -4.12 -11.35 -19.18
C GLY A 59 -4.91 -11.94 -18.01
N LEU A 60 -5.31 -13.20 -18.18
CA LEU A 60 -6.14 -13.91 -17.21
C LEU A 60 -5.32 -14.31 -15.97
N LEU A 61 -5.81 -13.97 -14.78
CA LEU A 61 -5.30 -14.43 -13.51
C LEU A 61 -5.88 -15.80 -13.17
N THR A 62 -5.06 -16.85 -13.18
CA THR A 62 -5.48 -18.23 -12.88
C THR A 62 -5.57 -18.52 -11.40
N GLN A 63 -4.78 -17.83 -10.58
CA GLN A 63 -4.81 -17.98 -9.13
C GLN A 63 -4.50 -16.65 -8.46
N VAL A 64 -5.31 -16.33 -7.44
CA VAL A 64 -5.17 -15.12 -6.62
C VAL A 64 -5.36 -15.51 -5.17
N LEU A 65 -4.28 -15.51 -4.41
CA LEU A 65 -4.27 -15.77 -2.98
C LEU A 65 -3.55 -14.64 -2.23
N PHE A 66 -4.18 -14.20 -1.15
CA PHE A 66 -3.62 -13.26 -0.21
C PHE A 66 -3.70 -13.88 1.19
N PRO A 67 -2.76 -13.54 2.09
CA PRO A 67 -2.86 -13.95 3.49
C PRO A 67 -4.12 -13.38 4.16
N ALA A 68 -4.54 -14.02 5.24
CA ALA A 68 -5.69 -13.54 6.02
C ALA A 68 -5.38 -12.14 6.60
N ALA A 69 -6.14 -11.15 6.16
CA ALA A 69 -6.04 -9.78 6.64
C ALA A 69 -7.00 -9.54 7.80
N ASP A 70 -6.48 -9.12 8.95
CA ASP A 70 -7.27 -8.83 10.15
C ASP A 70 -7.95 -7.45 10.11
N GLY A 71 -7.63 -6.62 9.09
CA GLY A 71 -8.08 -5.23 8.97
C GLY A 71 -7.53 -4.31 10.08
N LYS A 72 -6.64 -4.83 10.94
CA LYS A 72 -6.06 -4.14 12.09
C LYS A 72 -4.57 -3.87 11.88
N THR A 73 -3.80 -4.92 11.72
CA THR A 73 -2.36 -4.86 11.49
C THR A 73 -2.02 -5.07 10.01
N LEU A 74 -2.85 -5.82 9.30
CA LEU A 74 -2.75 -6.09 7.87
C LEU A 74 -4.08 -5.75 7.19
N ARG A 75 -4.02 -4.87 6.21
CA ARG A 75 -5.13 -4.53 5.32
C ARG A 75 -4.71 -4.79 3.89
N ILE A 76 -5.57 -5.44 3.14
CA ILE A 76 -5.34 -5.74 1.73
C ILE A 76 -6.52 -5.19 0.95
N ASP A 77 -6.26 -4.16 0.14
CA ASP A 77 -7.25 -3.63 -0.79
C ASP A 77 -6.95 -4.22 -2.17
N ARG A 78 -7.81 -5.10 -2.66
CA ARG A 78 -7.68 -5.76 -3.96
C ARG A 78 -8.98 -5.64 -4.75
N TRP A 79 -8.87 -5.57 -6.06
CA TRP A 79 -10.01 -5.69 -6.97
C TRP A 79 -10.01 -7.02 -7.74
N VAL A 80 -8.88 -7.73 -7.73
CA VAL A 80 -8.68 -8.98 -8.47
C VAL A 80 -9.05 -10.23 -7.70
N GLU A 81 -9.49 -11.23 -8.45
CA GLU A 81 -9.74 -12.60 -8.02
C GLU A 81 -9.36 -13.59 -9.14
N ALA A 82 -9.32 -14.88 -8.81
CA ALA A 82 -9.02 -15.91 -9.80
C ALA A 82 -10.13 -15.93 -10.87
N GLY A 83 -9.74 -16.03 -12.14
CA GLY A 83 -10.64 -15.89 -13.29
C GLY A 83 -10.78 -14.46 -13.81
N CYS A 84 -10.18 -13.46 -13.14
CA CYS A 84 -10.21 -12.07 -13.60
C CYS A 84 -9.19 -11.82 -14.71
N GLU A 85 -9.59 -11.09 -15.75
CA GLU A 85 -8.68 -10.62 -16.81
C GLU A 85 -8.17 -9.22 -16.50
N VAL A 86 -6.84 -9.03 -16.54
CA VAL A 86 -6.19 -7.74 -16.35
C VAL A 86 -6.13 -7.02 -17.71
N PRO A 87 -6.79 -5.86 -17.87
CA PRO A 87 -6.81 -5.14 -19.13
C PRO A 87 -5.47 -4.45 -19.41
N PRO A 88 -5.05 -4.31 -20.69
CA PRO A 88 -3.80 -3.65 -21.07
C PRO A 88 -3.86 -2.12 -21.05
N PHE A 89 -5.06 -1.54 -20.96
CA PHE A 89 -5.29 -0.11 -21.22
C PHE A 89 -5.23 0.78 -19.98
N PHE A 90 -5.14 0.18 -18.79
CA PHE A 90 -5.18 0.90 -17.51
C PHE A 90 -3.94 0.60 -16.68
N ASP A 91 -3.82 1.31 -15.55
CA ASP A 91 -2.80 1.01 -14.54
C ASP A 91 -2.88 -0.48 -14.13
N PRO A 92 -1.78 -1.26 -14.27
CA PRO A 92 -1.78 -2.69 -13.94
C PRO A 92 -1.74 -2.97 -12.43
N MET A 93 -1.97 -1.99 -11.55
CA MET A 93 -2.06 -2.18 -10.11
C MET A 93 -3.19 -3.15 -9.73
N LEU A 94 -2.83 -4.28 -9.13
CA LEU A 94 -3.72 -5.37 -8.72
C LEU A 94 -4.22 -5.23 -7.28
N ALA A 95 -3.34 -4.80 -6.38
CA ALA A 95 -3.66 -4.70 -4.96
C ALA A 95 -2.76 -3.70 -4.21
N LYS A 96 -3.23 -3.28 -3.03
CA LYS A 96 -2.46 -2.55 -2.03
C LYS A 96 -2.37 -3.41 -0.77
N VAL A 97 -1.16 -3.71 -0.33
CA VAL A 97 -0.88 -4.40 0.93
C VAL A 97 -0.38 -3.37 1.91
N ILE A 98 -1.17 -3.11 2.94
CA ILE A 98 -0.94 -2.07 3.93
C ILE A 98 -0.75 -2.74 5.28
N THR A 99 0.35 -2.40 5.95
CA THR A 99 0.61 -2.85 7.32
C THR A 99 0.68 -1.67 8.25
N TRP A 100 0.16 -1.83 9.47
CA TRP A 100 0.24 -0.82 10.52
C TRP A 100 0.80 -1.42 11.80
N ARG A 101 1.53 -0.61 12.56
CA ARG A 101 2.14 -1.00 13.84
C ARG A 101 2.18 0.16 14.83
N PRO A 102 1.95 -0.08 16.14
CA PRO A 102 2.05 0.96 17.16
C PRO A 102 3.51 1.38 17.40
N HIS A 103 3.72 2.60 17.93
CA HIS A 103 5.06 3.14 18.20
C HIS A 103 5.84 2.33 19.26
N SER A 104 5.12 1.68 20.19
CA SER A 104 5.69 0.85 21.27
C SER A 104 6.18 -0.53 20.81
N ALA A 105 5.95 -0.92 19.56
CA ALA A 105 6.38 -2.21 19.03
C ALA A 105 7.92 -2.28 18.93
N ARG A 106 8.56 -2.95 19.91
CA ARG A 106 10.03 -3.13 19.98
C ARG A 106 10.58 -4.16 19.01
N LYS A 107 9.78 -5.18 18.65
CA LYS A 107 10.21 -6.23 17.74
C LYS A 107 9.97 -5.78 16.30
N PRO A 108 10.94 -5.99 15.39
CA PRO A 108 10.64 -5.94 13.97
C PRO A 108 9.71 -7.10 13.68
N SER A 109 8.39 -6.89 13.69
CA SER A 109 7.56 -7.76 12.88
C SER A 109 7.96 -7.47 11.41
N PRO A 110 8.03 -8.49 10.54
CA PRO A 110 8.18 -8.30 9.11
C PRO A 110 6.78 -8.33 8.43
N PRO A 111 5.75 -7.58 8.89
CA PRO A 111 4.38 -7.89 8.52
C PRO A 111 4.15 -7.68 7.03
N LEU A 112 4.83 -6.70 6.42
CA LEU A 112 4.69 -6.44 4.98
C LEU A 112 5.44 -7.49 4.16
N ALA A 113 6.71 -7.74 4.47
CA ALA A 113 7.52 -8.71 3.74
C ALA A 113 6.92 -10.13 3.83
N GLN A 114 6.43 -10.53 5.02
CA GLN A 114 5.73 -11.79 5.20
C GLN A 114 4.41 -11.82 4.43
N ALA A 115 3.58 -10.78 4.53
CA ALA A 115 2.31 -10.75 3.80
C ALA A 115 2.51 -10.82 2.28
N LEU A 116 3.57 -10.16 1.78
CA LEU A 116 3.98 -10.27 0.38
C LEU A 116 4.47 -11.70 0.07
N ALA A 117 5.34 -12.28 0.92
CA ALA A 117 5.84 -13.64 0.76
C ALA A 117 4.75 -14.73 0.82
N GLU A 118 3.60 -14.46 1.43
CA GLU A 118 2.42 -15.34 1.47
C GLU A 118 1.41 -15.05 0.33
N THR A 119 1.57 -13.93 -0.38
CA THR A 119 0.72 -13.59 -1.54
C THR A 119 1.14 -14.40 -2.76
N ARG A 120 0.16 -14.95 -3.49
CA ARG A 120 0.38 -15.70 -4.75
C ARG A 120 -0.57 -15.19 -5.83
N LEU A 121 -0.01 -14.76 -6.95
CA LEU A 121 -0.75 -14.31 -8.13
C LEU A 121 -0.19 -15.06 -9.34
N TYR A 122 -1.04 -15.68 -10.15
CA TYR A 122 -0.61 -16.44 -11.33
C TYR A 122 -1.48 -16.06 -12.54
N GLY A 123 -0.92 -16.15 -13.75
CA GLY A 123 -1.63 -15.90 -15.02
C GLY A 123 -1.23 -16.83 -16.16
N VAL A 124 -1.95 -16.74 -17.29
CA VAL A 124 -1.91 -17.76 -18.37
C VAL A 124 -0.73 -17.63 -19.34
N GLU A 125 -0.05 -16.49 -19.43
CA GLU A 125 1.11 -16.36 -20.31
C GLU A 125 2.43 -16.23 -19.53
N ASN A 126 3.10 -17.38 -19.41
CA ASN A 126 4.52 -17.56 -19.12
C ASN A 126 5.05 -17.24 -17.69
N GLN A 127 5.66 -18.28 -17.13
CA GLN A 127 6.69 -18.31 -16.06
C GLN A 127 6.21 -18.45 -14.61
N SER A 128 6.57 -19.61 -14.04
CA SER A 128 6.99 -19.90 -12.64
C SER A 128 6.18 -19.35 -11.45
N PRO A 129 6.28 -19.98 -10.26
CA PRO A 129 5.66 -19.46 -9.05
C PRO A 129 6.10 -18.04 -8.74
N LEU A 130 5.20 -17.07 -8.89
CA LEU A 130 5.33 -15.73 -8.35
C LEU A 130 5.10 -15.82 -6.84
N SER A 131 6.16 -16.14 -6.09
CA SER A 131 6.29 -15.68 -4.72
C SER A 131 6.71 -14.21 -4.82
N VAL A 132 6.01 -13.27 -4.16
CA VAL A 132 6.42 -11.85 -4.20
C VAL A 132 7.85 -11.66 -3.65
N ALA A 133 8.40 -12.66 -2.97
CA ALA A 133 9.78 -12.70 -2.50
C ALA A 133 10.80 -13.05 -3.61
N ASP A 134 10.45 -13.84 -4.64
CA ASP A 134 11.42 -14.39 -5.60
C ASP A 134 11.48 -13.68 -6.97
N SER A 135 10.48 -12.88 -7.35
CA SER A 135 10.30 -12.57 -8.78
C SER A 135 10.39 -11.11 -9.19
N GLY A 136 11.00 -10.22 -8.41
CA GLY A 136 11.21 -8.85 -8.86
C GLY A 136 9.93 -8.02 -9.03
N LEU A 137 8.78 -8.44 -8.47
CA LEU A 137 7.65 -7.54 -8.24
C LEU A 137 8.15 -6.32 -7.48
N LEU A 138 8.15 -5.14 -8.11
CA LEU A 138 8.54 -3.89 -7.44
C LEU A 138 7.50 -3.56 -6.38
N ALA A 139 7.75 -4.00 -5.14
CA ALA A 139 7.22 -3.29 -4.00
C ALA A 139 7.95 -1.94 -3.93
N LEU A 140 7.33 -0.89 -4.46
CA LEU A 140 7.79 0.48 -4.19
C LEU A 140 7.62 0.72 -2.67
N TYR A 141 8.74 0.62 -1.94
CA TYR A 141 8.80 0.89 -0.51
C TYR A 141 8.84 2.41 -0.30
N GLY A 142 7.66 3.01 -0.07
CA GLY A 142 7.58 4.38 0.42
C GLY A 142 7.64 4.41 1.95
N TRP A 143 8.77 4.84 2.52
CA TRP A 143 8.80 5.30 3.92
C TRP A 143 8.54 6.80 3.93
N ARG A 144 7.39 7.22 4.46
CA ARG A 144 7.18 8.61 4.87
C ARG A 144 6.77 8.60 6.33
N THR A 145 7.71 8.88 7.22
CA THR A 145 7.39 9.48 8.51
C THR A 145 6.94 10.90 8.20
N LEU A 146 5.63 11.16 8.27
CA LEU A 146 5.12 12.52 8.37
C LEU A 146 5.27 12.95 9.83
N ASP A 147 6.52 13.09 10.28
CA ASP A 147 6.80 13.76 11.55
C ASP A 147 6.58 15.27 11.34
N PRO A 148 5.90 15.96 12.25
CA PRO A 148 5.93 17.42 12.30
C PRO A 148 7.35 17.82 12.73
N LEU A 149 8.15 18.44 11.85
CA LEU A 149 9.51 18.88 12.19
C LEU A 149 9.49 20.32 12.74
N PRO A 150 9.92 20.57 13.98
CA PRO A 150 10.57 21.80 14.36
C PRO A 150 12.10 21.61 14.31
N GLY A 151 12.78 22.37 13.44
CA GLY A 151 14.25 22.51 13.44
C GLY A 151 15.00 21.57 12.50
N ALA A 152 14.95 21.83 11.18
CA ALA A 152 15.73 21.09 10.19
C ALA A 152 17.12 21.71 10.00
N ALA A 153 18.18 21.01 10.43
CA ALA A 153 19.52 21.19 9.89
C ALA A 153 19.67 20.34 8.61
N ARG A 154 20.05 20.96 7.50
CA ARG A 154 20.34 20.28 6.22
C ARG A 154 21.59 19.42 6.36
N LEU A 155 21.49 18.16 5.95
CA LEU A 155 22.64 17.40 5.49
C LEU A 155 22.44 17.08 4.00
N SER A 156 23.36 17.61 3.20
CA SER A 156 23.52 17.34 1.78
C SER A 156 24.01 15.91 1.54
N GLY A 157 23.48 15.25 0.52
CA GLY A 157 24.04 14.00 0.01
C GLY A 157 23.13 13.42 -1.07
N GLY A 158 23.46 13.68 -2.33
CA GLY A 158 22.67 13.24 -3.47
C GLY A 158 22.80 11.75 -3.75
N ASN A 159 21.75 11.17 -4.33
CA ASN A 159 21.87 10.56 -5.65
C ASN A 159 20.51 10.58 -6.34
N GLY A 160 20.50 11.00 -7.59
CA GLY A 160 19.30 11.25 -8.37
C GLY A 160 18.52 9.96 -8.67
N LEU A 161 17.23 10.00 -8.37
CA LEU A 161 16.22 9.23 -9.08
C LEU A 161 15.22 10.26 -9.61
N LYS A 162 15.24 10.43 -10.93
CA LYS A 162 14.29 11.30 -11.65
C LYS A 162 12.94 10.60 -11.68
N TRP A 163 11.90 11.35 -11.32
CA TRP A 163 10.49 11.02 -11.54
C TRP A 163 10.12 11.29 -13.00
#